data_AF-A0AA37LF34-F1
#
_entry.id   AF-A0AA37LF34-F1
#
_cell.length_a   1.000
_cell.length_b   1.000
_cell.length_c   1.000
_cell.angle_alpha   90.00
_cell.angle_beta   90.00
_cell.angle_gamma   90.00
#
_symmetry.space_group_name_H-M   'P 1'
#
loop_
_entity.id
_entity.type
_entity.pdbx_description
1 polymer ?
#
loop_
_entity_poly.entity_id
_entity_poly.type
_entity_poly.pdbx_seq_one_letter_code
_entity_poly.pdbx_strand_id
1 'polypeptide(L)'
;MAYTACGNRTQIDYSWAAPLLERPIDADRKVRIICVGAGFSGIGSAIHMIEHIRDAEFQIYEAADDIGGVWHHNRYAGAACDIPSHSYQFSFCQNTQWSTFYAPGPEIHNYLKKVVDHYQLRKFIKLNHRVVGAIWSQENGKWTVKVQNLETGAETIDEADFVLYATGFLSNPKWPSITGELLDPFERLQKAM
;
A
#
# COMPACT_ATOMS: atom_id res chain seq x y z
N MET A 1 30.52 -60.63 17.82
CA MET A 1 31.50 -59.58 18.21
C MET A 1 30.73 -58.47 18.88
N ALA A 2 30.83 -58.38 20.21
CA ALA A 2 30.16 -57.35 20.99
C ALA A 2 30.99 -56.07 20.95
N TYR A 3 30.41 -54.97 20.49
CA TYR A 3 31.00 -53.64 20.65
C TYR A 3 30.50 -53.07 21.98
N THR A 4 31.38 -53.04 22.98
CA THR A 4 31.19 -52.28 24.21
C THR A 4 31.34 -50.80 23.88
N ALA A 5 30.23 -50.06 23.87
CA ALA A 5 30.27 -48.61 23.68
C ALA A 5 30.65 -47.92 25.01
N CYS A 6 31.68 -47.08 24.89
CA CYS A 6 32.33 -46.28 25.91
C CYS A 6 31.37 -45.32 26.65
N GLY A 7 31.51 -45.28 27.98
CA GLY A 7 31.48 -44.10 28.87
C GLY A 7 30.36 -43.06 28.74
N ASN A 8 29.65 -42.84 29.85
CA ASN A 8 28.81 -41.68 30.20
C ASN A 8 28.81 -40.55 29.17
N ARG A 9 27.83 -40.55 28.26
CA ARG A 9 27.41 -39.31 27.58
C ARG A 9 26.82 -38.40 28.64
N THR A 10 27.52 -37.33 28.98
CA THR A 10 26.89 -36.16 29.57
C THR A 10 25.74 -35.74 28.67
N GLN A 11 24.52 -35.85 29.18
CA GLN A 11 23.32 -35.37 28.50
C GLN A 11 23.46 -33.85 28.40
N ILE A 12 23.75 -33.34 27.20
CA ILE A 12 23.88 -31.91 26.95
C ILE A 12 22.51 -31.29 27.18
N ASP A 13 22.44 -30.32 28.09
CA ASP A 13 21.22 -29.59 28.36
C ASP A 13 20.93 -28.61 27.20
N TYR A 14 19.85 -28.90 26.46
CA TYR A 14 19.34 -28.07 25.38
C TYR A 14 18.19 -27.16 25.85
N SER A 15 18.01 -26.94 27.15
CA SER A 15 16.99 -26.02 27.69
C SER A 15 17.11 -24.58 27.16
N TRP A 16 18.30 -24.19 26.71
CA TRP A 16 18.56 -22.90 26.04
C TRP A 16 18.18 -22.91 24.54
N ALA A 17 18.07 -24.09 23.93
CA ALA A 17 17.74 -24.21 22.52
C ALA A 17 16.25 -23.88 22.33
N ALA A 18 15.95 -23.06 21.33
CA ALA A 18 14.58 -22.81 20.96
C ALA A 18 13.85 -24.14 20.69
N PRO A 19 12.58 -24.29 21.12
CA PRO A 19 11.85 -25.53 20.91
C PRO A 19 11.84 -25.88 19.42
N LEU A 20 12.10 -27.16 19.12
CA LEU A 20 11.99 -27.68 17.76
C LEU A 20 10.56 -27.45 17.28
N LEU A 21 10.40 -26.60 16.27
CA LEU A 21 9.10 -26.34 15.69
C LEU A 21 8.69 -27.57 14.88
N GLU A 22 7.52 -28.13 15.17
CA GLU A 22 6.91 -29.23 14.39
C GLU A 22 6.30 -28.71 13.08
N ARG A 23 7.04 -27.90 12.32
CA ARG A 23 6.68 -27.43 10.99
C ARG A 23 7.90 -27.38 10.07
N PRO A 24 7.73 -27.57 8.76
CA PRO A 24 8.77 -27.28 7.79
C PRO A 24 9.29 -25.85 7.96
N ILE A 25 10.59 -25.64 7.71
CA ILE A 25 11.21 -24.31 7.84
C ILE A 25 10.61 -23.30 6.84
N ASP A 26 10.09 -23.81 5.74
CA ASP A 26 9.44 -23.15 4.62
C ASP A 26 7.89 -23.13 4.74
N ALA A 27 7.34 -23.61 5.85
CA ALA A 27 5.92 -23.44 6.15
C ALA A 27 5.67 -22.00 6.57
N ASP A 28 5.48 -21.13 5.58
CA ASP A 28 5.18 -19.72 5.77
C ASP A 28 3.91 -19.56 6.62
N ARG A 29 3.98 -18.69 7.63
CA ARG A 29 2.76 -18.30 8.35
C ARG A 29 1.96 -17.40 7.43
N LYS A 30 0.63 -17.51 7.50
CA LYS A 30 -0.24 -16.54 6.85
C LYS A 30 0.03 -15.12 7.39
N VAL A 31 0.27 -14.16 6.51
CA VAL A 31 0.53 -12.76 6.85
C VAL A 31 -0.58 -11.86 6.35
N ARG A 32 -0.98 -10.88 7.16
CA ARG A 32 -1.95 -9.85 6.76
C ARG A 32 -1.26 -8.53 6.55
N ILE A 33 -1.47 -7.94 5.39
CA ILE A 33 -0.81 -6.71 4.96
C ILE A 33 -1.88 -5.69 4.56
N ILE A 34 -1.84 -4.52 5.19
CA ILE A 34 -2.67 -3.38 4.81
C ILE A 34 -1.81 -2.34 4.11
N CYS A 35 -2.24 -1.89 2.93
CA CYS A 35 -1.60 -0.81 2.20
C CYS A 35 -2.50 0.43 2.20
N VAL A 36 -1.92 1.59 2.46
CA VAL A 36 -2.62 2.87 2.50
C VAL A 36 -2.32 3.65 1.23
N GLY A 37 -3.30 3.74 0.33
CA GLY A 37 -3.20 4.43 -0.96
C GLY A 37 -3.10 3.48 -2.16
N ALA A 38 -3.84 3.80 -3.22
CA ALA A 38 -3.89 3.08 -4.50
C ALA A 38 -3.28 3.90 -5.65
N GLY A 39 -2.17 4.60 -5.37
CA GLY A 39 -1.29 5.19 -6.40
C GLY A 39 -0.25 4.19 -6.93
N PHE A 40 0.75 4.68 -7.68
CA PHE A 40 1.86 3.85 -8.20
C PHE A 40 2.48 2.94 -7.14
N SER A 41 2.83 3.49 -5.97
CA SER A 41 3.49 2.72 -4.90
C SER A 41 2.60 1.61 -4.35
N GLY A 42 1.32 1.88 -4.11
CA GLY A 42 0.38 0.88 -3.59
C GLY A 42 0.06 -0.22 -4.60
N ILE A 43 -0.18 0.16 -5.85
CA ILE A 43 -0.43 -0.78 -6.96
C ILE A 43 0.82 -1.65 -7.21
N GLY A 44 2.00 -1.06 -7.31
CA GLY A 44 3.24 -1.81 -7.52
C GLY A 44 3.56 -2.76 -6.36
N SER A 45 3.34 -2.31 -5.12
CA SER A 45 3.53 -3.15 -3.93
C SER A 45 2.58 -4.35 -3.94
N ALA A 46 1.31 -4.13 -4.28
CA ALA A 46 0.32 -5.19 -4.39
C ALA A 46 0.75 -6.28 -5.39
N ILE A 47 1.24 -5.87 -6.57
CA ILE A 47 1.69 -6.78 -7.63
C ILE A 47 2.85 -7.65 -7.13
N HIS A 48 3.88 -7.04 -6.55
CA HIS A 48 5.00 -7.80 -6.01
C HIS A 48 4.59 -8.72 -4.86
N MET A 49 3.62 -8.33 -4.04
CA MET A 49 3.13 -9.17 -2.95
C MET A 49 2.39 -10.40 -3.47
N ILE A 50 1.50 -10.25 -4.46
CA ILE A 50 0.78 -11.39 -5.03
C ILE A 50 1.70 -12.33 -5.81
N GLU A 51 2.80 -11.82 -6.39
CA GLU A 51 3.74 -12.62 -7.18
C GLU A 51 4.77 -13.35 -6.31
N HIS A 52 5.13 -12.80 -5.15
CA HIS A 52 6.26 -13.30 -4.36
C HIS A 52 5.89 -13.83 -2.98
N ILE A 53 4.69 -13.57 -2.47
CA ILE A 53 4.25 -14.04 -1.14
C ILE A 53 3.08 -15.00 -1.32
N ARG A 54 3.30 -16.28 -1.00
CA ARG A 54 2.33 -17.35 -1.26
C ARG A 54 1.09 -17.25 -0.35
N ASP A 55 1.30 -16.94 0.93
CA ASP A 55 0.25 -16.94 1.95
C ASP A 55 0.04 -15.55 2.57
N ALA A 56 -0.31 -14.56 1.73
CA ALA A 56 -0.65 -13.20 2.18
C ALA A 56 -2.14 -12.87 2.00
N GLU A 57 -2.75 -12.29 3.03
CA GLU A 57 -3.96 -11.48 2.91
C GLU A 57 -3.58 -10.04 2.68
N PHE A 58 -4.10 -9.44 1.60
CA PHE A 58 -3.75 -8.09 1.20
C PHE A 58 -5.01 -7.22 1.05
N GLN A 59 -4.97 -6.01 1.60
CA GLN A 59 -6.03 -5.02 1.48
C GLN A 59 -5.43 -3.63 1.29
N ILE A 60 -5.82 -2.96 0.21
CA ILE A 60 -5.56 -1.55 -0.03
C ILE A 60 -6.78 -0.76 0.42
N TYR A 61 -6.55 0.27 1.23
CA TYR A 61 -7.54 1.30 1.52
C TYR A 61 -7.15 2.59 0.79
N GLU A 62 -8.05 3.09 -0.06
CA GLU A 62 -7.91 4.33 -0.81
C GLU A 62 -9.03 5.28 -0.41
N ALA A 63 -8.65 6.51 -0.07
CA ALA A 63 -9.58 7.53 0.36
C ALA A 63 -10.36 8.14 -0.81
N ALA A 64 -9.77 8.17 -2.02
CA ALA A 64 -10.45 8.63 -3.22
C ALA A 64 -11.53 7.65 -3.71
N ASP A 65 -12.41 8.14 -4.59
CA ASP A 65 -13.46 7.38 -5.25
C ASP A 65 -12.95 6.59 -6.47
N ASP A 66 -11.65 6.67 -6.77
CA ASP A 66 -10.98 5.89 -7.81
C ASP A 66 -9.49 5.74 -7.49
N ILE A 67 -8.82 4.83 -8.19
CA ILE A 67 -7.38 4.57 -8.05
C ILE A 67 -6.56 5.67 -8.73
N GLY A 68 -5.23 5.66 -8.54
CA GLY A 68 -4.31 6.49 -9.33
C GLY A 68 -3.55 7.53 -8.53
N GLY A 69 -3.94 7.77 -7.27
CA GLY A 69 -3.27 8.70 -6.36
C GLY A 69 -3.17 10.10 -6.95
N VAL A 70 -1.95 10.61 -7.11
CA VAL A 70 -1.71 11.97 -7.66
C VAL A 70 -2.41 12.20 -9.01
N TRP A 71 -2.47 11.18 -9.87
CA TRP A 71 -3.08 11.26 -11.21
C TRP A 71 -4.60 11.21 -11.19
N HIS A 72 -5.18 10.79 -10.07
CA HIS A 72 -6.59 10.93 -9.81
C HIS A 72 -6.93 12.33 -9.29
N HIS A 73 -6.17 12.83 -8.30
CA HIS A 73 -6.44 14.10 -7.64
C HIS A 73 -6.11 15.34 -8.49
N ASN A 74 -5.04 15.28 -9.28
CA ASN A 74 -4.55 16.45 -10.04
C ASN A 74 -5.08 16.42 -11.47
N ARG A 75 -6.17 17.15 -11.71
CA ARG A 75 -6.85 17.23 -13.02
C ARG A 75 -6.87 18.64 -13.61
N TYR A 76 -5.97 19.51 -13.16
CA TYR A 76 -5.85 20.85 -13.73
C TYR A 76 -5.42 20.80 -15.21
N ALA A 77 -5.80 21.82 -15.97
CA ALA A 77 -5.47 21.89 -17.39
C ALA A 77 -3.95 21.88 -17.60
N GLY A 78 -3.47 20.98 -18.45
CA GLY A 78 -2.04 20.83 -18.76
C GLY A 78 -1.25 19.93 -17.80
N ALA A 79 -1.89 19.28 -16.82
CA ALA A 79 -1.23 18.28 -15.99
C ALA A 79 -0.60 17.15 -16.84
N ALA A 80 0.70 16.92 -16.69
CA ALA A 80 1.48 15.91 -17.40
C ALA A 80 2.68 15.44 -16.54
N CYS A 81 3.32 14.33 -16.90
CA CYS A 81 4.57 13.92 -16.25
C CYS A 81 5.75 14.82 -16.64
N ASP A 82 6.74 14.90 -15.75
CA ASP A 82 7.94 15.72 -15.90
C ASP A 82 9.16 14.92 -16.41
N ILE A 83 9.06 13.59 -16.46
CA ILE A 83 10.07 12.69 -17.04
C ILE A 83 9.51 11.98 -18.30
N PRO A 84 10.36 11.40 -19.16
CA PRO A 84 9.91 10.66 -20.33
C PRO A 84 8.92 9.56 -19.95
N SER A 85 7.76 9.49 -20.62
CA SER A 85 6.68 8.55 -20.26
C SER A 85 7.09 7.09 -20.35
N HIS A 86 8.02 6.77 -21.25
CA HIS A 86 8.60 5.44 -21.38
C HIS A 86 9.38 5.00 -20.13
N SER A 87 9.83 5.96 -19.32
CA SER A 87 10.48 5.74 -18.02
C SER A 87 9.52 5.94 -16.84
N TYR A 88 8.36 6.60 -17.05
CA TYR A 88 7.35 6.86 -16.02
C TYR A 88 6.24 5.79 -16.04
N GLN A 89 6.64 4.53 -15.83
CA GLN A 89 5.77 3.37 -15.84
C GLN A 89 6.41 2.20 -15.10
N PHE A 90 5.65 1.15 -14.81
CA PHE A 90 6.22 -0.07 -14.24
C PHE A 90 7.11 -0.77 -15.27
N SER A 91 8.34 -1.14 -14.87
CA SER A 91 9.29 -1.83 -15.73
C SER A 91 8.80 -3.20 -16.20
N PHE A 92 7.96 -3.87 -15.39
CA PHE A 92 7.35 -5.17 -15.68
C PHE A 92 6.01 -5.09 -16.42
N CYS A 93 5.43 -3.89 -16.59
CA CYS A 93 4.14 -3.70 -17.26
C CYS A 93 4.20 -2.43 -18.13
N GLN A 94 4.93 -2.52 -19.23
CA GLN A 94 5.20 -1.37 -20.10
C GLN A 94 4.05 -1.08 -21.05
N ASN A 95 3.75 0.22 -21.23
CA ASN A 95 2.92 0.78 -22.28
C ASN A 95 3.81 1.32 -23.40
N THR A 96 3.56 0.89 -24.63
CA THR A 96 4.28 1.35 -25.84
C THR A 96 3.50 2.40 -26.64
N GLN A 97 2.28 2.72 -26.20
CA GLN A 97 1.32 3.54 -26.93
C GLN A 97 1.11 4.90 -26.26
N TRP A 98 2.16 5.46 -25.64
CA TRP A 98 2.11 6.81 -25.08
C TRP A 98 1.88 7.84 -26.20
N SER A 99 0.91 8.73 -26.03
CA SER A 99 0.54 9.72 -27.07
C SER A 99 1.62 10.77 -27.32
N THR A 100 2.41 11.08 -26.30
CA THR A 100 3.48 12.09 -26.33
C THR A 100 4.69 11.62 -25.52
N PHE A 101 5.81 12.34 -25.63
CA PHE A 101 7.01 12.08 -24.82
C PHE A 101 6.79 12.36 -23.33
N TYR A 102 5.91 13.32 -23.01
CA TYR A 102 5.43 13.66 -21.66
C TYR A 102 3.91 13.51 -21.60
N ALA A 103 3.47 12.33 -21.19
CA ALA A 103 2.08 11.90 -21.20
C ALA A 103 1.20 12.79 -20.30
N PRO A 104 0.01 13.19 -20.80
CA PRO A 104 -0.98 13.88 -19.99
C PRO A 104 -1.45 13.03 -18.80
N GLY A 105 -1.84 13.69 -17.71
CA GLY A 105 -2.31 13.03 -16.50
C GLY A 105 -3.46 12.02 -16.71
N PRO A 106 -4.49 12.32 -17.52
CA PRO A 106 -5.55 11.35 -17.83
C PRO A 106 -5.03 10.06 -18.48
N GLU A 107 -3.98 10.14 -19.30
CA GLU A 107 -3.39 8.98 -19.96
C GLU A 107 -2.65 8.09 -18.96
N ILE A 108 -1.89 8.71 -18.05
CA ILE A 108 -1.19 8.00 -16.97
C ILE A 108 -2.19 7.35 -16.00
N HIS A 109 -3.26 8.05 -15.64
CA HIS A 109 -4.32 7.49 -14.82
C HIS A 109 -4.97 6.27 -15.51
N ASN A 110 -5.27 6.35 -16.81
CA ASN A 110 -5.79 5.23 -17.57
C ASN A 110 -4.80 4.05 -17.65
N TYR A 111 -3.51 4.32 -17.77
CA TYR A 111 -2.46 3.29 -17.68
C TYR A 111 -2.54 2.53 -16.35
N LEU A 112 -2.63 3.23 -15.21
CA LEU A 112 -2.76 2.58 -13.89
C LEU A 112 -4.03 1.73 -13.78
N LYS A 113 -5.16 2.17 -14.36
CA LYS A 113 -6.40 1.37 -14.40
C LYS A 113 -6.19 0.07 -15.15
N LYS A 114 -5.56 0.13 -16.33
CA LYS A 114 -5.22 -1.06 -17.12
C LYS A 114 -4.32 -2.03 -16.35
N VAL A 115 -3.32 -1.51 -15.62
CA VAL A 115 -2.45 -2.33 -14.77
C VAL A 115 -3.26 -3.02 -13.66
N VAL A 116 -4.09 -2.28 -12.93
CA VAL A 116 -4.95 -2.83 -11.88
C VAL A 116 -5.88 -3.93 -12.41
N ASP A 117 -6.44 -3.74 -13.59
CA ASP A 117 -7.35 -4.71 -14.20
C ASP A 117 -6.58 -5.94 -14.72
N HIS A 118 -5.40 -5.76 -15.33
CA HIS A 118 -4.53 -6.84 -15.80
C HIS A 118 -4.12 -7.80 -14.67
N TYR A 119 -3.72 -7.25 -13.52
CA TYR A 119 -3.35 -8.02 -12.33
C TYR A 119 -4.53 -8.36 -11.42
N GLN A 120 -5.77 -8.06 -11.84
CA GLN A 120 -7.01 -8.32 -11.10
C GLN A 120 -7.00 -7.78 -9.66
N LEU A 121 -6.39 -6.61 -9.44
CA LEU A 121 -6.17 -6.05 -8.11
C LEU A 121 -7.42 -5.40 -7.51
N ARG A 122 -8.47 -5.13 -8.30
CA ARG A 122 -9.70 -4.48 -7.85
C ARG A 122 -10.29 -5.12 -6.59
N LYS A 123 -10.24 -6.45 -6.49
CA LYS A 123 -10.73 -7.22 -5.33
C LYS A 123 -10.02 -6.90 -4.01
N PHE A 124 -8.81 -6.34 -4.08
CA PHE A 124 -8.03 -5.95 -2.91
C PHE A 124 -8.15 -4.46 -2.59
N ILE A 125 -8.84 -3.67 -3.40
CA ILE A 125 -8.90 -2.21 -3.25
C ILE A 125 -10.28 -1.81 -2.73
N LYS A 126 -10.31 -1.16 -1.57
CA LYS A 126 -11.49 -0.48 -1.04
C LYS A 126 -11.33 1.02 -1.24
N LEU A 127 -12.07 1.55 -2.21
CA LEU A 127 -12.19 2.98 -2.50
C LEU A 127 -13.12 3.64 -1.46
N ASN A 128 -13.08 4.96 -1.33
CA ASN A 128 -13.84 5.71 -0.31
C ASN A 128 -13.58 5.23 1.13
N HIS A 129 -12.39 4.71 1.41
CA HIS A 129 -11.98 4.25 2.74
C HIS A 129 -10.68 4.92 3.15
N ARG A 130 -10.77 5.84 4.12
CA ARG A 130 -9.64 6.58 4.66
C ARG A 130 -9.08 5.88 5.88
N VAL A 131 -7.79 5.53 5.84
CA VAL A 131 -7.08 5.19 7.07
C VAL A 131 -6.83 6.46 7.88
N VAL A 132 -7.37 6.50 9.10
CA VAL A 132 -7.28 7.66 10.00
C VAL A 132 -6.23 7.47 11.09
N GLY A 133 -5.76 6.24 11.30
CA GLY A 133 -4.67 5.95 12.22
C GLY A 133 -4.21 4.49 12.16
N ALA A 134 -2.97 4.25 12.55
CA ALA A 134 -2.39 2.92 12.73
C ALA A 134 -1.53 2.93 14.00
N ILE A 135 -1.77 1.98 14.89
CA ILE A 135 -1.07 1.87 16.18
C ILE A 135 -0.49 0.46 16.31
N TRP A 136 0.78 0.36 16.66
CA TRP A 136 1.43 -0.93 16.92
C TRP A 136 1.08 -1.43 18.32
N SER A 137 0.60 -2.68 18.42
CA SER A 137 0.45 -3.41 19.68
C SER A 137 1.66 -4.32 19.88
N GLN A 138 2.46 -4.00 20.89
CA GLN A 138 3.64 -4.78 21.25
C GLN A 138 3.27 -6.14 21.88
N GLU A 139 2.11 -6.19 22.55
CA GLU A 139 1.55 -7.41 23.14
C GLU A 139 1.08 -8.40 22.07
N ASN A 140 0.38 -7.92 21.05
CA ASN A 140 -0.19 -8.76 20.00
C ASN A 140 0.76 -8.96 18.81
N GLY A 141 1.83 -8.17 18.71
CA GLY A 141 2.73 -8.17 17.56
C GLY A 141 2.03 -7.78 16.26
N LYS A 142 1.05 -6.87 16.33
CA LYS A 142 0.22 -6.45 15.19
C LYS A 142 -0.07 -4.96 15.19
N TRP A 143 -0.35 -4.44 14.00
CA TRP A 143 -0.93 -3.13 13.80
C TRP A 143 -2.44 -3.18 13.94
N THR A 144 -2.99 -2.25 14.72
CA THR A 144 -4.40 -1.90 14.74
C THR A 144 -4.60 -0.68 13.84
N VAL A 145 -5.33 -0.86 12.74
CA VAL A 145 -5.57 0.16 11.72
C VAL A 145 -7.02 0.61 11.79
N LYS A 146 -7.24 1.90 12.02
CA LYS A 146 -8.57 2.51 12.02
C LYS A 146 -8.89 3.03 10.63
N VAL A 147 -10.02 2.59 10.08
CA VAL A 147 -10.47 2.91 8.73
C VAL A 147 -11.86 3.52 8.78
N GLN A 148 -12.01 4.70 8.19
CA GLN A 148 -13.27 5.40 8.04
C GLN A 148 -13.81 5.19 6.62
N ASN A 149 -15.02 4.68 6.50
CA ASN A 149 -15.77 4.70 5.25
C ASN A 149 -16.31 6.12 5.02
N LEU A 150 -15.90 6.77 3.93
CA LEU A 150 -16.22 8.17 3.65
C LEU A 150 -17.64 8.38 3.13
N GLU A 151 -18.31 7.34 2.64
CA GLU A 151 -19.70 7.40 2.17
C GLU A 151 -20.68 7.36 3.35
N THR A 152 -20.40 6.50 4.34
CA THR A 152 -21.29 6.27 5.49
C THR A 152 -20.84 6.99 6.77
N GLY A 153 -19.58 7.42 6.83
CA GLY A 153 -18.94 7.95 8.03
C GLY A 153 -18.58 6.90 9.08
N ALA A 154 -18.91 5.62 8.86
CA ALA A 154 -18.66 4.55 9.81
C ALA A 154 -17.15 4.27 9.96
N GLU A 155 -16.69 4.10 11.21
CA GLU A 155 -15.34 3.68 11.51
C GLU A 155 -15.29 2.18 11.77
N THR A 156 -14.26 1.53 11.25
CA THR A 156 -13.95 0.11 11.47
C THR A 156 -12.51 -0.02 11.93
N ILE A 157 -12.24 -1.09 12.68
CA ILE A 157 -10.91 -1.47 13.11
C ILE A 157 -10.51 -2.71 12.31
N ASP A 158 -9.34 -2.63 11.70
CA ASP A 158 -8.70 -3.73 11.00
C ASP A 158 -7.35 -4.04 11.67
N GLU A 159 -6.85 -5.26 11.50
CA GLU A 159 -5.55 -5.68 12.01
C GLU A 159 -4.63 -6.07 10.87
N ALA A 160 -3.32 -5.88 11.04
CA ALA A 160 -2.32 -6.35 10.09
C ALA A 160 -1.00 -6.69 10.77
N ASP A 161 -0.26 -7.62 10.19
CA ASP A 161 1.15 -7.85 10.53
C ASP A 161 2.02 -6.71 10.00
N PHE A 162 1.69 -6.20 8.81
CA PHE A 162 2.43 -5.13 8.15
C PHE A 162 1.50 -4.03 7.63
N VAL A 163 1.93 -2.78 7.76
CA VAL A 163 1.26 -1.62 7.17
C VAL A 163 2.22 -0.96 6.18
N LEU A 164 1.81 -0.88 4.91
CA LEU A 164 2.53 -0.14 3.87
C LEU A 164 1.97 1.26 3.75
N TYR A 165 2.83 2.25 3.99
CA TYR A 165 2.48 3.66 3.86
C TYR A 165 2.77 4.16 2.44
N ALA A 166 1.75 4.12 1.58
CA ALA A 166 1.85 4.42 0.15
C ALA A 166 1.00 5.66 -0.27
N THR A 167 0.85 6.63 0.64
CA THR A 167 -0.03 7.81 0.48
C THR A 167 0.51 8.86 -0.50
N GLY A 168 1.80 8.85 -0.78
CA GLY A 168 2.46 9.92 -1.54
C GLY A 168 2.41 11.27 -0.81
N PHE A 169 2.68 12.36 -1.54
CA PHE A 169 2.78 13.70 -0.95
C PHE A 169 2.05 14.81 -1.75
N LEU A 170 1.44 14.48 -2.89
CA LEU A 170 0.83 15.44 -3.82
C LEU A 170 -0.70 15.39 -3.90
N SER A 171 -1.34 14.80 -2.88
CA SER A 171 -2.79 14.60 -2.85
C SER A 171 -3.53 15.50 -1.85
N ASN A 172 -2.82 16.14 -0.92
CA ASN A 172 -3.43 17.02 0.09
C ASN A 172 -3.01 18.48 -0.16
N PRO A 173 -3.89 19.33 -0.74
CA PRO A 173 -3.55 20.72 -1.03
C PRO A 173 -3.36 21.50 0.27
N LYS A 174 -2.24 22.24 0.36
CA LYS A 174 -1.97 23.16 1.46
C LYS A 174 -2.27 24.59 1.01
N TRP A 175 -3.24 25.22 1.65
CA TRP A 175 -3.55 26.63 1.42
C TRP A 175 -2.45 27.54 2.01
N PRO A 176 -2.06 28.62 1.31
CA PRO A 176 -1.10 29.57 1.83
C PRO A 176 -1.67 30.31 3.03
N SER A 177 -0.85 30.55 4.05
CA SER A 177 -1.23 31.34 5.22
C SER A 177 -1.10 32.83 4.91
N ILE A 178 -2.14 33.42 4.31
CA ILE A 178 -2.20 34.84 3.96
C ILE A 178 -3.05 35.58 5.00
N THR A 179 -2.61 36.76 5.44
CA THR A 179 -3.36 37.66 6.31
C THR A 179 -3.76 38.92 5.55
N GLY A 180 -4.98 39.45 5.78
CA GLY A 180 -5.45 40.72 5.21
C GLY A 180 -6.61 40.61 4.20
N GLU A 181 -6.99 41.74 3.59
CA GLU A 181 -8.20 41.94 2.76
C GLU A 181 -8.29 41.08 1.48
N LEU A 182 -7.23 40.35 1.12
CA LEU A 182 -7.21 39.38 0.01
C LEU A 182 -7.88 38.04 0.36
N LEU A 183 -8.39 37.84 1.59
CA LEU A 183 -9.00 36.58 2.04
C LEU A 183 -10.36 36.25 1.40
N ASP A 184 -11.20 37.26 1.10
CA ASP A 184 -12.60 37.04 0.71
C ASP A 184 -12.79 36.27 -0.62
N PRO A 185 -11.98 36.52 -1.69
CA PRO A 185 -12.02 35.68 -2.90
C PRO A 185 -11.48 34.25 -2.69
N PHE A 186 -10.49 34.09 -1.80
CA PHE A 186 -9.84 32.80 -1.54
C PHE A 186 -10.68 31.87 -0.65
N GLU A 187 -11.40 32.41 0.34
CA GLU A 187 -12.33 31.64 1.17
C GLU A 187 -13.50 31.05 0.37
N ARG A 188 -13.97 31.75 -0.67
CA ARG A 188 -15.04 31.25 -1.56
C ARG A 188 -14.59 30.07 -2.40
N LEU A 189 -13.34 30.08 -2.88
CA LEU A 189 -12.77 28.96 -3.63
C LEU A 189 -12.57 27.73 -2.74
N GLN A 190 -12.19 27.92 -1.48
CA GLN A 190 -12.01 26.81 -0.53
C GLN A 190 -13.31 26.08 -0.17
N LYS A 191 -14.46 26.77 -0.17
CA LYS A 191 -15.78 26.16 0.09
C LYS A 191 -16.42 25.49 -1.12
N ALA A 192 -15.91 25.75 -2.33
CA ALA A 192 -16.48 25.28 -3.59
C ALA A 192 -15.82 23.98 -4.12
N MET A 193 -14.75 23.51 -3.48
CA MET A 193 -14.04 22.26 -3.78
C MET A 193 -14.29 21.22 -2.69
#